data_AF-A0A126T5S7-F1
#
_entry.id   AF-A0A126T5S7-F1
#
_cell.length_a   1.000
_cell.length_b   1.000
_cell.length_c   1.000
_cell.angle_alpha   90.00
_cell.angle_beta   90.00
_cell.angle_gamma   90.00
#
_symmetry.space_group_name_H-M   'P 1'
#
loop_
_entity.id
_entity.type
_entity.pdbx_description
1 polymer ?
#
loop_
_entity_poly.entity_id
_entity_poly.type
_entity_poly.pdbx_seq_one_letter_code
_entity_poly.pdbx_strand_id
1 'polypeptide(L)'
;MKTRRYPLDDKSADDDEWVIWNGTLGLVTTVAIQRVEESASGRSAWLDEPFDMVGPFSFDELKTHGRISYAACIVMSRQRWQDDQVELRRESLKIRRATEQHINEKFERLYGGDRRYQVKHKPVNERQHRETLNLPIDGTLESSQIKAAFRRLAQKAHPDAGGSNEQFIRITEARNVLLKYVS
;
A
#
# COMPACT_ATOMS: atom_id res chain seq x y z
N MET A 1 -45.53 -24.46 0.27
CA MET A 1 -45.25 -23.20 -0.46
C MET A 1 -43.81 -23.22 -0.93
N LYS A 2 -43.61 -22.99 -2.23
CA LYS A 2 -42.34 -23.14 -2.94
C LYS A 2 -41.30 -22.09 -2.50
N THR A 3 -40.10 -22.58 -2.21
CA THR A 3 -38.77 -21.97 -2.30
C THR A 3 -38.69 -20.58 -2.94
N ARG A 4 -38.25 -19.57 -2.16
CA ARG A 4 -37.57 -18.39 -2.72
C ARG A 4 -36.14 -18.79 -3.05
N ARG A 5 -35.97 -19.19 -4.31
CA ARG A 5 -34.70 -19.31 -5.00
C ARG A 5 -34.15 -17.89 -5.14
N TYR A 6 -33.11 -17.54 -4.39
CA TYR A 6 -32.28 -16.37 -4.71
C TYR A 6 -31.71 -16.60 -6.10
N PRO A 7 -31.74 -15.62 -7.01
CA PRO A 7 -31.02 -15.74 -8.27
C PRO A 7 -29.53 -15.85 -7.92
N LEU A 8 -28.97 -17.02 -8.20
CA LEU A 8 -27.57 -17.14 -8.60
C LEU A 8 -27.45 -16.38 -9.93
N ASP A 9 -26.30 -15.74 -10.12
CA ASP A 9 -25.84 -15.04 -11.33
C ASP A 9 -25.97 -13.51 -11.31
N ASP A 10 -25.12 -12.88 -10.51
CA ASP A 10 -24.27 -11.78 -11.01
C ASP A 10 -22.86 -11.91 -10.42
N LYS A 11 -22.14 -12.92 -10.91
CA LYS A 11 -20.70 -13.09 -10.72
C LYS A 11 -20.03 -12.78 -12.06
N SER A 12 -20.03 -11.51 -12.48
CA SER A 12 -19.42 -11.20 -13.79
C SER A 12 -18.90 -9.78 -14.05
N ALA A 13 -18.71 -8.89 -13.07
CA ALA A 13 -18.18 -7.54 -13.39
C ALA A 13 -17.23 -6.85 -12.39
N ASP A 14 -16.99 -7.41 -11.20
CA ASP A 14 -16.27 -6.70 -10.12
C ASP A 14 -15.13 -7.48 -9.44
N ASP A 15 -14.72 -8.61 -10.03
CA ASP A 15 -13.52 -9.40 -9.63
C ASP A 15 -12.22 -8.86 -10.26
N ASP A 16 -12.21 -7.60 -10.69
CA ASP A 16 -11.00 -6.97 -11.22
C ASP A 16 -10.04 -6.69 -10.06
N GLU A 17 -8.90 -7.40 -10.01
CA GLU A 17 -7.80 -7.00 -9.14
C GLU A 17 -7.21 -5.66 -9.62
N TRP A 18 -7.40 -4.62 -8.83
CA TRP A 18 -6.87 -3.28 -9.03
C TRP A 18 -5.47 -3.15 -8.43
N VAL A 19 -4.65 -2.27 -9.00
CA VAL A 19 -3.32 -1.94 -8.49
C VAL A 19 -3.42 -0.67 -7.66
N ILE A 20 -2.95 -0.73 -6.41
CA ILE A 20 -2.66 0.45 -5.59
C ILE A 20 -1.18 0.77 -5.72
N TRP A 21 -0.89 2.01 -6.10
CA TRP A 21 0.45 2.59 -6.12
C TRP A 21 0.54 3.76 -5.14
N ASN A 22 1.55 3.78 -4.28
CA ASN A 22 1.90 4.96 -3.47
C ASN A 22 3.33 5.38 -3.80
N GLY A 23 3.46 6.51 -4.50
CA GLY A 23 4.75 7.02 -4.97
C GLY A 23 5.66 7.49 -3.84
N THR A 24 5.11 8.01 -2.74
CA THR A 24 5.90 8.46 -1.59
C THR A 24 6.56 7.28 -0.88
N LEU A 25 5.82 6.18 -0.71
CA LEU A 25 6.30 4.96 -0.05
C LEU A 25 6.97 3.97 -1.01
N GLY A 26 6.82 4.16 -2.33
CA GLY A 26 7.23 3.17 -3.34
C GLY A 26 6.48 1.85 -3.22
N LEU A 27 5.24 1.88 -2.73
CA LEU A 27 4.38 0.70 -2.53
C LEU A 27 3.63 0.42 -3.83
N VAL A 28 3.68 -0.83 -4.29
CA VAL A 28 2.73 -1.38 -5.26
C VAL A 28 2.10 -2.65 -4.68
N THR A 29 0.79 -2.80 -4.80
CA THR A 29 0.06 -4.02 -4.41
C THR A 29 -1.21 -4.15 -5.22
N THR A 30 -1.74 -5.36 -5.36
CA THR A 30 -3.09 -5.56 -5.88
C THR A 30 -4.11 -5.58 -4.74
N VAL A 31 -5.35 -5.21 -5.05
CA VAL A 31 -6.49 -5.16 -4.13
C VAL A 31 -7.78 -5.38 -4.92
N ALA A 32 -8.81 -5.93 -4.28
CA ALA A 32 -10.16 -5.98 -4.83
C ALA A 32 -10.97 -4.75 -4.37
N ILE A 33 -12.12 -4.51 -4.99
CA ILE A 33 -13.13 -3.59 -4.49
C ILE A 33 -14.03 -4.38 -3.53
N GLN A 34 -14.16 -3.94 -2.28
CA GLN A 34 -14.98 -4.65 -1.29
C GLN A 34 -16.44 -4.27 -1.37
N ARG A 35 -16.71 -2.96 -1.49
CA ARG A 35 -18.07 -2.45 -1.61
C ARG A 35 -18.13 -1.25 -2.54
N VAL A 36 -19.24 -1.17 -3.25
CA VAL A 36 -19.64 -0.02 -4.06
C VAL A 36 -21.01 0.42 -3.59
N GLU A 37 -21.15 1.69 -3.22
CA GLU A 37 -22.43 2.29 -2.84
C GLU A 37 -22.87 3.26 -3.93
N GLU A 38 -24.13 3.12 -4.34
CA GLU A 38 -24.75 4.03 -5.29
C GLU A 38 -25.37 5.22 -4.55
N SER A 39 -25.06 6.43 -5.01
CA SER A 39 -25.61 7.67 -4.49
C SER A 39 -26.18 8.50 -5.64
N ALA A 40 -26.95 9.54 -5.32
CA ALA A 40 -27.46 10.48 -6.32
C ALA A 40 -26.33 11.18 -7.13
N SER A 41 -25.12 11.21 -6.59
CA SER A 41 -23.90 11.76 -7.22
C SER A 41 -23.06 10.74 -8.00
N GLY A 42 -23.47 9.46 -8.06
CA GLY A 42 -22.72 8.38 -8.73
C GLY A 42 -22.30 7.26 -7.77
N ARG A 43 -21.43 6.37 -8.27
CA ARG A 43 -20.96 5.19 -7.52
C ARG A 43 -19.66 5.47 -6.76
N SER A 44 -19.69 5.27 -5.45
CA SER A 44 -18.53 5.38 -4.57
C SER A 44 -18.02 4.00 -4.20
N ALA A 45 -16.70 3.79 -4.26
CA ALA A 45 -16.06 2.51 -3.96
C ALA A 45 -15.12 2.58 -2.76
N TRP A 46 -15.00 1.45 -2.07
CA TRP A 46 -14.01 1.18 -1.03
C TRP A 46 -13.21 -0.06 -1.41
N LEU A 47 -11.90 -0.01 -1.18
CA LEU A 47 -11.02 -1.16 -1.43
C LEU A 47 -11.25 -2.23 -0.37
N ASP A 48 -10.80 -3.44 -0.68
CA ASP A 48 -10.79 -4.54 0.27
C ASP A 48 -9.69 -4.40 1.32
N GLU A 49 -9.89 -5.11 2.44
CA GLU A 49 -8.93 -5.12 3.55
C GLU A 49 -7.52 -5.48 3.04
N PRO A 50 -6.48 -4.79 3.52
CA PRO A 50 -6.48 -3.82 4.61
C PRO A 50 -6.58 -2.35 4.16
N PHE A 51 -7.12 -2.10 2.96
CA PHE A 51 -7.19 -0.77 2.37
C PHE A 51 -8.63 -0.22 2.31
N ASP A 52 -9.54 -0.77 3.09
CA ASP A 52 -10.92 -0.32 3.25
C ASP A 52 -11.05 1.13 3.77
N MET A 53 -10.01 1.64 4.45
CA MET A 53 -9.83 3.08 4.75
C MET A 53 -9.55 3.97 3.53
N VAL A 54 -9.12 3.38 2.41
CA VAL A 54 -8.78 4.10 1.18
C VAL A 54 -10.04 4.24 0.34
N GLY A 55 -10.88 5.17 0.77
CA GLY A 55 -12.16 5.53 0.16
C GLY A 55 -12.96 6.45 1.09
N PRO A 56 -14.14 6.90 0.68
CA PRO A 56 -14.75 6.66 -0.63
C PRO A 56 -14.03 7.40 -1.77
N PHE A 57 -13.91 6.75 -2.93
CA PHE A 57 -13.50 7.39 -4.19
C PHE A 57 -14.47 7.05 -5.32
N SER A 58 -14.47 7.82 -6.41
CA SER A 58 -15.39 7.63 -7.55
C SER A 58 -15.07 6.34 -8.32
N PHE A 59 -15.99 5.38 -8.27
CA PHE A 59 -15.86 4.12 -9.00
C PHE A 59 -16.04 4.32 -10.51
N ASP A 60 -16.95 5.22 -10.89
CA ASP A 60 -17.20 5.56 -12.29
C ASP A 60 -15.95 6.16 -12.93
N GLU A 61 -15.30 7.11 -12.25
CA GLU A 61 -14.06 7.71 -12.73
C GLU A 61 -12.93 6.67 -12.88
N LEU A 62 -12.80 5.76 -11.90
CA LEU A 62 -11.83 4.68 -11.94
C LEU A 62 -12.05 3.76 -13.14
N LYS A 63 -13.30 3.36 -13.43
CA LYS A 63 -13.63 2.52 -14.59
C LYS A 63 -13.44 3.28 -15.91
N THR A 64 -13.80 4.58 -15.98
CA THR A 64 -13.66 5.38 -17.21
C THR A 64 -12.21 5.65 -17.58
N HIS A 65 -11.37 6.05 -16.62
CA HIS A 65 -9.98 6.43 -16.89
C HIS A 65 -9.00 5.27 -16.73
N GLY A 66 -9.45 4.19 -16.08
CA GLY A 66 -8.61 3.08 -15.65
C GLY A 66 -7.67 3.45 -14.51
N ARG A 67 -7.81 4.65 -13.90
CA ARG A 67 -7.05 5.13 -12.75
C ARG A 67 -7.77 6.25 -12.02
N ILE A 68 -7.52 6.39 -10.72
CA ILE A 68 -7.96 7.50 -9.88
C ILE A 68 -6.89 7.80 -8.83
N SER A 69 -6.66 9.08 -8.55
CA SER A 69 -5.79 9.50 -7.44
C SER A 69 -6.63 9.74 -6.20
N TYR A 70 -6.22 9.16 -5.07
CA TYR A 70 -6.88 9.34 -3.79
C TYR A 70 -5.83 9.42 -2.67
N ALA A 71 -5.82 10.54 -1.94
CA ALA A 71 -4.78 10.87 -0.97
C ALA A 71 -3.36 10.71 -1.56
N ALA A 72 -2.48 9.95 -0.90
CA ALA A 72 -1.12 9.67 -1.37
C ALA A 72 -1.03 8.47 -2.34
N CYS A 73 -2.17 7.86 -2.69
CA CYS A 73 -2.25 6.66 -3.49
C CYS A 73 -2.89 6.94 -4.85
N ILE A 74 -2.55 6.10 -5.83
CA ILE A 74 -3.22 6.01 -7.12
C ILE A 74 -3.73 4.58 -7.24
N VAL A 75 -5.04 4.44 -7.42
CA VAL A 75 -5.68 3.16 -7.73
C VAL A 75 -5.83 3.07 -9.24
N MET A 76 -5.45 1.96 -9.86
CA MET A 76 -5.46 1.82 -11.32
C MET A 76 -5.69 0.38 -11.75
N SER A 77 -6.20 0.21 -12.96
CA SER A 77 -6.30 -1.09 -13.61
C SER A 77 -4.90 -1.67 -13.83
N ARG A 78 -4.79 -3.01 -13.91
CA ARG A 78 -3.52 -3.67 -14.25
C ARG A 78 -2.93 -3.18 -15.57
N GLN A 79 -3.77 -2.92 -16.58
CA GLN A 79 -3.32 -2.38 -17.86
C GLN A 79 -2.67 -1.01 -17.68
N ARG A 80 -3.34 -0.09 -16.97
CA ARG A 80 -2.78 1.24 -16.70
C ARG A 80 -1.49 1.20 -15.91
N TRP A 81 -1.40 0.28 -14.94
CA TRP A 81 -0.14 0.05 -14.25
C TRP A 81 0.98 -0.37 -15.21
N GLN A 82 0.72 -1.33 -16.11
CA GLN A 82 1.74 -1.77 -17.07
C GLN A 82 2.26 -0.62 -17.95
N ASP A 83 1.35 0.25 -18.40
CA ASP A 83 1.66 1.41 -19.22
C ASP A 83 2.47 2.48 -18.44
N ASP A 84 2.04 2.79 -17.20
CA ASP A 84 2.53 3.95 -16.46
C ASP A 84 3.70 3.64 -15.49
N GLN A 85 3.97 2.36 -15.19
CA GLN A 85 4.87 1.95 -14.09
C GLN A 85 6.29 2.52 -14.16
N VAL A 86 6.82 2.77 -15.37
CA VAL A 86 8.21 3.24 -15.54
C VAL A 86 8.31 4.70 -15.10
N GLU A 87 7.41 5.55 -15.59
CA GLU A 87 7.40 6.97 -15.24
C GLU A 87 7.00 7.17 -13.77
N LEU A 88 5.99 6.44 -13.28
CA LEU A 88 5.59 6.51 -11.87
C LEU A 88 6.73 6.16 -10.91
N ARG A 89 7.54 5.15 -11.25
CA ARG A 89 8.73 4.81 -10.45
C ARG A 89 9.82 5.86 -10.56
N ARG A 90 10.02 6.45 -11.73
CA ARG A 90 11.01 7.52 -11.94
C ARG A 90 10.66 8.76 -11.12
N GLU A 91 9.39 9.16 -11.11
CA GLU A 91 8.90 10.29 -10.31
C GLU A 91 9.02 10.02 -8.81
N SER A 92 8.59 8.84 -8.35
CA SER A 92 8.76 8.41 -6.96
C SER A 92 10.21 8.47 -6.50
N LEU A 93 11.16 8.03 -7.33
CA LEU A 93 12.58 8.11 -7.00
C LEU A 93 13.07 9.56 -6.86
N LYS A 94 12.59 10.49 -7.69
CA LYS A 94 12.93 11.92 -7.57
C LYS A 94 12.40 12.50 -6.26
N ILE A 95 11.14 12.22 -5.92
CA ILE A 95 10.49 12.69 -4.68
C ILE A 95 11.25 12.18 -3.45
N ARG A 96 11.60 10.89 -3.43
CA ARG A 96 12.34 10.28 -2.32
C ARG A 96 13.74 10.87 -2.18
N ARG A 97 14.48 11.05 -3.29
CA ARG A 97 15.79 11.71 -3.28
C ARG A 97 15.73 13.13 -2.75
N ALA A 98 14.75 13.92 -3.19
CA ALA A 98 14.58 15.31 -2.71
C ALA A 98 14.24 15.34 -1.21
N THR A 99 13.42 14.40 -0.74
CA THR A 99 13.08 14.27 0.68
C THR A 99 14.30 13.87 1.52
N GLU A 100 15.08 12.89 1.05
CA GLU A 100 16.33 12.46 1.68
C GLU A 100 17.34 13.62 1.76
N GLN A 101 17.50 14.38 0.67
CA GLN A 101 18.36 15.57 0.63
C GLN A 101 17.91 16.61 1.65
N HIS A 102 16.61 16.93 1.70
CA HIS A 102 16.08 17.89 2.65
C HIS A 102 16.29 17.47 4.11
N ILE A 103 16.10 16.18 4.42
CA ILE A 103 16.37 15.62 5.74
C ILE A 103 17.86 15.72 6.06
N ASN A 104 18.73 15.30 5.14
CA ASN A 104 20.18 15.36 5.33
C ASN A 104 20.67 16.79 5.58
N GLU A 105 20.24 17.75 4.77
CA GLU A 105 20.55 19.17 4.95
C GLU A 105 20.10 19.71 6.32
N LYS A 106 18.89 19.33 6.76
CA LYS A 106 18.37 19.74 8.07
C LYS A 106 19.17 19.11 9.21
N PHE A 107 19.60 17.85 9.07
CA PHE A 107 20.48 17.18 10.02
C PHE A 107 21.87 17.83 10.06
N GLU A 108 22.48 18.12 8.91
CA GLU A 108 23.78 18.81 8.83
C GLU A 108 23.73 20.17 9.51
N ARG A 109 22.64 20.94 9.31
CA ARG A 109 22.46 22.23 9.99
C ARG A 109 22.31 22.11 11.51
N LEU A 110 21.68 21.03 12.00
CA LEU A 110 21.38 20.85 13.43
C LEU A 110 22.50 20.15 14.21
N TYR A 111 23.27 19.28 13.56
CA TYR A 111 24.27 18.41 14.21
C TYR A 111 25.67 18.54 13.62
N GLY A 112 25.92 19.57 12.80
CA GLY A 112 27.17 19.82 12.07
C GLY A 112 28.35 20.15 12.98
N GLY A 113 28.91 19.14 13.62
CA GLY A 113 30.09 19.24 14.47
C GLY A 113 30.55 17.85 14.87
N ASP A 114 31.42 17.28 14.05
CA ASP A 114 32.16 16.04 14.26
C ASP A 114 31.51 14.75 13.73
N ARG A 115 32.32 14.05 12.93
CA ARG A 115 32.04 12.84 12.13
C ARG A 115 31.21 13.05 10.87
N ARG A 116 31.93 12.95 9.73
CA ARG A 116 31.38 12.53 8.44
C ARG A 116 30.51 11.30 8.68
N TYR A 117 29.20 11.50 8.81
CA TYR A 117 28.23 10.44 8.70
C TYR A 117 28.30 10.01 7.23
N GLN A 118 29.18 9.05 6.94
CA GLN A 118 28.83 8.07 5.93
C GLN A 118 27.46 7.59 6.38
N VAL A 119 26.41 7.95 5.65
CA VAL A 119 25.15 7.21 5.64
C VAL A 119 25.56 5.84 5.14
N LYS A 120 26.13 5.02 6.04
CA LYS A 120 26.20 3.59 5.87
C LYS A 120 24.75 3.25 5.60
N HIS A 121 24.45 2.86 4.37
CA HIS A 121 23.27 2.07 4.07
C HIS A 121 23.19 1.05 5.20
N LYS A 122 22.33 1.32 6.18
CA LYS A 122 22.16 0.42 7.31
C LYS A 122 21.74 -0.87 6.60
N PRO A 123 22.50 -1.97 6.70
CA PRO A 123 22.11 -3.20 6.07
C PRO A 123 20.67 -3.41 6.48
N VAL A 124 19.80 -3.55 5.49
CA VAL A 124 18.37 -3.78 5.66
C VAL A 124 18.22 -4.72 6.85
N ASN A 125 17.74 -4.19 7.97
CA ASN A 125 17.77 -4.94 9.22
C ASN A 125 16.56 -5.87 9.15
N GLU A 126 16.73 -6.97 8.42
CA GLU A 126 15.71 -7.98 8.16
C GLU A 126 14.99 -8.36 9.46
N ARG A 127 15.76 -8.49 10.56
CA ARG A 127 15.26 -8.71 11.91
C ARG A 127 14.29 -7.63 12.38
N GLN A 128 14.59 -6.35 12.19
CA GLN A 128 13.71 -5.25 12.58
C GLN A 128 12.41 -5.23 11.76
N HIS A 129 12.46 -5.61 10.48
CA HIS A 129 11.25 -5.75 9.65
C HIS A 129 10.43 -6.99 10.01
N ARG A 130 11.08 -8.11 10.35
CA ARG A 130 10.43 -9.31 10.90
C ARG A 130 9.72 -8.97 12.21
N GLU A 131 10.39 -8.28 13.13
CA GLU A 131 9.82 -7.78 14.39
C GLU A 131 8.63 -6.84 14.15
N THR A 132 8.75 -5.90 13.21
CA THR A 132 7.67 -4.97 12.85
C THR A 132 6.42 -5.71 12.33
N LEU A 133 6.60 -6.86 11.67
CA LEU A 133 5.50 -7.71 11.22
C LEU A 133 5.13 -8.82 12.21
N ASN A 134 5.71 -8.87 13.41
CA ASN A 134 5.56 -9.98 14.36
C ASN A 134 5.83 -11.35 13.72
N LEU A 135 6.82 -11.41 12.83
CA LEU A 135 7.30 -12.62 12.17
C LEU A 135 8.47 -13.23 12.95
N PRO A 136 8.73 -14.55 12.82
CA PRO A 136 9.89 -15.19 13.43
C PRO A 136 11.19 -14.49 13.05
N ILE A 137 12.00 -14.13 14.06
CA ILE A 137 13.28 -13.44 13.87
C ILE A 137 14.25 -14.31 13.06
N ASP A 138 14.21 -15.63 13.27
CA ASP A 138 15.07 -16.61 12.64
C ASP A 138 14.27 -17.61 11.80
N GLY A 139 14.94 -18.29 10.87
CA GLY A 139 14.36 -19.33 10.02
C GLY A 139 13.90 -18.83 8.65
N THR A 140 13.51 -19.78 7.80
CA THR A 140 13.02 -19.54 6.44
C THR A 140 11.69 -18.81 6.49
N LEU A 141 11.61 -17.68 5.79
CA LEU A 141 10.45 -16.82 5.75
C LEU A 141 9.77 -16.97 4.38
N GLU A 142 8.50 -17.34 4.38
CA GLU A 142 7.71 -17.49 3.14
C GLU A 142 7.00 -16.19 2.78
N SER A 143 6.89 -15.90 1.48
CA SER A 143 6.13 -14.74 0.98
C SER A 143 4.67 -14.73 1.45
N SER A 144 4.07 -15.91 1.63
CA SER A 144 2.70 -16.07 2.16
C SER A 144 2.59 -15.63 3.63
N GLN A 145 3.60 -15.91 4.46
CA GLN A 145 3.65 -15.52 5.87
C GLN A 145 3.79 -14.00 6.03
N ILE A 146 4.63 -13.36 5.20
CA ILE A 146 4.79 -11.91 5.19
C ILE A 146 3.45 -11.22 4.86
N LYS A 147 2.75 -11.69 3.83
CA LYS A 147 1.44 -11.16 3.41
C LYS A 147 0.38 -11.35 4.49
N ALA A 148 0.34 -12.52 5.14
CA ALA A 148 -0.63 -12.82 6.19
C ALA A 148 -0.40 -11.95 7.44
N ALA A 149 0.86 -11.79 7.86
CA ALA A 149 1.22 -10.94 8.99
C ALA A 149 0.90 -9.46 8.74
N PHE A 150 1.19 -8.98 7.53
CA PHE A 150 0.83 -7.64 7.09
C PHE A 150 -0.68 -7.40 7.18
N ARG A 151 -1.53 -8.27 6.61
CA ARG A 151 -2.99 -8.11 6.67
C ARG A 151 -3.50 -7.98 8.11
N ARG A 152 -3.05 -8.87 9.00
CA ARG A 152 -3.43 -8.84 10.43
C ARG A 152 -3.04 -7.54 11.12
N LEU A 153 -1.87 -7.00 10.82
CA LEU A 153 -1.38 -5.77 11.46
C LEU A 153 -2.00 -4.53 10.84
N ALA A 154 -2.32 -4.57 9.56
CA ALA A 154 -2.91 -3.46 8.84
C ALA A 154 -4.38 -3.26 9.25
N GLN A 155 -5.14 -4.34 9.46
CA GLN A 155 -6.46 -4.28 10.13
C GLN A 155 -6.39 -3.62 11.52
N LYS A 156 -5.33 -3.90 12.30
CA LYS A 156 -5.15 -3.29 13.64
C LYS A 156 -4.64 -1.86 13.60
N ALA A 157 -3.92 -1.49 12.55
CA ALA A 157 -3.44 -0.14 12.33
C ALA A 157 -4.52 0.79 11.74
N HIS A 158 -5.71 0.25 11.43
CA HIS A 158 -6.85 1.01 10.96
C HIS A 158 -7.32 2.03 12.02
N PRO A 159 -7.62 3.29 11.65
CA PRO A 159 -8.07 4.34 12.57
C PRO A 159 -9.29 3.94 13.42
N ASP A 160 -10.25 3.23 12.83
CA ASP A 160 -11.45 2.75 13.55
C ASP A 160 -11.16 1.67 14.59
N ALA A 161 -10.02 0.99 14.49
CA ALA A 161 -9.53 0.04 15.49
C ALA A 161 -8.59 0.72 16.52
N GLY A 162 -8.44 2.05 16.46
CA GLY A 162 -7.52 2.83 17.29
C GLY A 162 -6.07 2.83 16.80
N GLY A 163 -5.83 2.41 15.56
CA GLY A 163 -4.51 2.37 14.95
C GLY A 163 -4.06 3.72 14.37
N SER A 164 -2.75 3.90 14.19
CA SER A 164 -2.18 5.13 13.62
C SER A 164 -1.71 4.94 12.17
N ASN A 165 -1.87 5.98 11.36
CA ASN A 165 -1.35 6.02 10.00
C ASN A 165 0.18 5.76 9.97
N GLU A 166 0.92 6.24 10.98
CA GLU A 166 2.34 5.92 11.14
C GLU A 166 2.61 4.42 11.33
N GLN A 167 1.78 3.74 12.12
CA GLN A 167 1.91 2.30 12.33
C GLN A 167 1.61 1.54 11.05
N PHE A 168 0.60 1.95 10.28
CA PHE A 168 0.30 1.41 8.96
C PHE A 168 1.47 1.60 7.98
N ILE A 169 2.12 2.77 8.00
CA ILE A 169 3.32 3.04 7.21
C ILE A 169 4.46 2.07 7.59
N ARG A 170 4.74 1.90 8.89
CA ARG A 170 5.84 1.03 9.37
C ARG A 170 5.64 -0.44 8.97
N ILE A 171 4.44 -0.99 9.14
CA ILE A 171 4.16 -2.39 8.76
C ILE A 171 4.17 -2.58 7.24
N THR A 172 3.78 -1.55 6.47
CA THR A 172 3.85 -1.55 5.01
C THR A 172 5.28 -1.56 4.51
N GLU A 173 6.15 -0.73 5.11
CA GLU A 173 7.58 -0.69 4.82
C GLU A 173 8.22 -2.06 5.10
N ALA A 174 7.96 -2.63 6.28
CA ALA A 174 8.48 -3.94 6.67
C ALA A 174 8.06 -5.06 5.71
N ARG A 175 6.80 -5.08 5.26
CA ARG A 175 6.30 -6.04 4.25
C ARG A 175 7.11 -5.95 2.96
N ASN A 176 7.30 -4.75 2.43
CA ASN A 176 7.95 -4.55 1.14
C ASN A 176 9.41 -4.94 1.17
N VAL A 177 10.09 -4.63 2.27
CA VAL A 177 11.50 -4.97 2.44
C VAL A 177 11.69 -6.48 2.53
N LEU A 178 10.85 -7.18 3.31
CA LEU A 178 10.94 -8.64 3.43
C LEU A 178 10.56 -9.36 2.13
N LEU A 179 9.56 -8.89 1.39
CA LEU A 179 9.20 -9.48 0.09
C LEU A 179 10.32 -9.34 -0.95
N LYS A 180 11.10 -8.26 -0.92
CA LYS A 180 12.29 -8.12 -1.78
C LYS A 180 13.43 -9.04 -1.40
N TYR A 181 13.47 -9.49 -0.14
CA TYR A 181 14.53 -10.35 0.37
C TYR A 181 14.23 -11.84 0.15
N VAL A 182 12.94 -12.20 0.14
CA VAL A 182 12.45 -13.58 -0.05
C VAL A 182 12.19 -13.92 -1.53
N SER A 183 12.18 -12.93 -2.43
CA SER A 183 11.94 -13.09 -3.87
C SER A 183 13.23 -13.32 -4.66
#